data_AF-A0A4Y8UXD3-F1
#
_entry.id   AF-A0A4Y8UXD3-F1
#
_cell.length_a   1.000
_cell.length_b   1.000
_cell.length_c   1.000
_cell.angle_alpha   90.00
_cell.angle_beta   90.00
_cell.angle_gamma   90.00
#
_symmetry.space_group_name_H-M   'P 1'
#
loop_
_entity.id
_entity.type
_entity.pdbx_description
1 polymer ?
#
loop_
_entity_poly.entity_id
_entity_poly.type
_entity_poly.pdbx_seq_one_letter_code
_entity_poly.pdbx_strand_id
1 'polypeptide(L)'
;MTLVEKRTRSRTPHIEPDLLDQGIAQLKLEIQILNDWLASLEPGETEPRRSYEDMLRSRHEMLVSLEQQRARLLSQHSPQQNETPRS
;
A
#
# COMPACT_ATOMS: atom_id res chain seq x y z
N MET A 1 4.60 -40.05 -23.71
CA MET A 1 3.43 -39.16 -23.62
C MET A 1 3.39 -38.60 -22.20
N THR A 2 4.10 -37.51 -21.94
CA THR A 2 4.11 -36.85 -20.61
C THR A 2 3.05 -35.74 -20.61
N LEU A 3 2.09 -35.87 -19.70
CA LEU A 3 0.99 -34.92 -19.51
C LEU A 3 1.56 -33.54 -19.13
N VAL A 4 1.43 -32.57 -20.03
CA VAL A 4 1.62 -31.15 -19.72
C VAL A 4 0.33 -30.65 -19.10
N GLU A 5 0.27 -30.69 -17.77
CA GLU A 5 -0.84 -30.14 -17.01
C GLU A 5 -0.73 -28.61 -16.99
N LYS A 6 -1.41 -28.03 -17.97
CA LYS A 6 -1.68 -26.60 -18.18
C LYS A 6 -2.31 -25.98 -16.92
N ARG A 7 -1.45 -25.47 -16.04
CA ARG A 7 -1.80 -24.59 -14.91
C ARG A 7 -2.28 -23.24 -15.46
N THR A 8 -3.52 -23.17 -15.94
CA THR A 8 -4.27 -21.92 -16.08
C THR A 8 -4.59 -21.40 -14.69
N ARG A 9 -3.59 -20.80 -14.05
CA ARG A 9 -3.79 -19.97 -12.86
C ARG A 9 -4.32 -18.63 -13.40
N SER A 10 -5.61 -18.39 -13.26
CA SER A 10 -6.22 -17.06 -13.44
C SER A 10 -5.51 -16.10 -12.50
N ARG A 11 -4.44 -15.47 -13.00
CA ARG A 11 -3.47 -14.70 -12.22
C ARG A 11 -3.89 -13.23 -12.23
N THR A 12 -5.11 -12.95 -11.80
CA THR A 12 -5.40 -11.67 -11.18
C THR A 12 -4.97 -11.82 -9.72
N PRO A 13 -3.85 -11.21 -9.28
CA PRO A 13 -3.47 -11.25 -7.88
C PRO A 13 -4.58 -10.55 -7.09
N HIS A 14 -5.43 -11.35 -6.45
CA HIS A 14 -6.34 -10.84 -5.43
C HIS A 14 -5.44 -10.48 -4.26
N ILE A 15 -5.11 -9.19 -4.15
CA ILE A 15 -4.36 -8.69 -2.99
C ILE A 15 -5.31 -8.83 -1.81
N GLU A 16 -4.96 -9.69 -0.87
CA GLU A 16 -5.74 -9.84 0.35
C GLU A 16 -5.79 -8.48 1.07
N PRO A 17 -6.98 -7.99 1.45
CA PRO A 17 -7.14 -6.68 2.11
C PRO A 17 -6.22 -6.52 3.33
N ASP A 18 -5.97 -7.60 4.07
CA ASP A 18 -5.08 -7.64 5.23
C ASP A 18 -3.62 -7.35 4.85
N LEU A 19 -3.15 -7.85 3.71
CA LEU A 19 -1.78 -7.58 3.23
C LEU A 19 -1.59 -6.11 2.86
N LEU A 20 -2.62 -5.47 2.29
CA LEU A 20 -2.58 -4.05 1.96
C LEU A 20 -2.58 -3.18 3.23
N ASP A 21 -3.43 -3.53 4.20
CA ASP A 21 -3.50 -2.82 5.48
C ASP A 21 -2.19 -2.97 6.27
N GLN A 22 -1.57 -4.15 6.26
CA GLN A 22 -0.24 -4.38 6.84
C GLN A 22 0.84 -3.53 6.16
N GLY A 23 0.85 -3.45 4.83
CA GLY A 23 1.79 -2.60 4.09
C GLY A 23 1.64 -1.11 4.41
N ILE A 24 0.40 -0.64 4.55
CA ILE A 24 0.10 0.73 4.98
C ILE A 24 0.59 0.98 6.41
N ALA A 25 0.35 0.05 7.34
CA ALA A 25 0.79 0.16 8.72
C ALA A 25 2.32 0.20 8.83
N GLN A 26 3.01 -0.65 8.08
CA GLN A 26 4.48 -0.67 8.02
C GLN A 26 5.02 0.66 7.49
N LEU A 27 4.47 1.19 6.40
CA LEU A 27 4.90 2.48 5.85
C LEU A 27 4.71 3.63 6.85
N LYS A 28 3.62 3.62 7.62
CA LYS A 28 3.39 4.63 8.68
C LYS A 28 4.46 4.55 9.77
N LEU A 29 4.87 3.35 10.17
CA LEU A 29 5.96 3.16 11.13
C LEU A 29 7.30 3.65 10.56
N GLU A 30 7.61 3.33 9.31
CA GLU A 30 8.84 3.81 8.66
C GLU A 30 8.88 5.35 8.56
N ILE A 31 7.76 5.99 8.23
CA ILE A 31 7.64 7.46 8.23
C ILE A 31 7.88 8.02 9.63
N GLN A 32 7.33 7.41 10.68
CA GLN A 32 7.54 7.85 12.05
C GLN A 32 9.02 7.77 12.44
N ILE A 33 9.67 6.64 12.16
CA ILE A 33 11.10 6.43 12.45
C ILE A 33 11.96 7.48 11.72
N LEU A 34 11.67 7.78 10.44
CA LEU A 34 12.39 8.80 9.68
C LEU A 34 12.20 10.21 10.27
N ASN A 35 11.00 10.54 10.75
CA ASN A 35 10.75 11.81 11.44
C ASN A 35 11.52 11.89 12.75
N ASP A 36 11.56 10.81 13.53
CA ASP A 36 12.29 10.76 14.79
C ASP A 36 13.80 10.94 14.56
N TRP A 37 14.34 10.31 13.51
CA TRP A 37 15.73 10.52 13.10
C TRP A 37 16.01 11.96 12.66
N LEU A 38 15.13 12.56 11.84
CA LEU A 38 15.24 13.97 11.45
C LEU A 38 15.20 14.92 12.64
N ALA A 39 14.35 14.65 13.62
CA ALA A 39 14.24 15.45 14.85
C ALA A 39 15.49 15.31 15.74
N SER A 40 16.20 14.19 15.65
CA SER A 40 17.45 13.96 16.39
C SER A 40 18.70 14.57 15.75
N LEU A 41 18.59 15.11 14.53
CA LEU A 41 19.74 15.71 13.83
C LEU A 41 20.11 17.08 14.41
N GLU A 42 21.42 17.27 14.59
CA GLU A 42 21.98 18.52 15.07
C GLU A 42 21.95 19.61 13.98
N PRO A 43 21.92 20.91 14.38
CA PRO A 43 22.04 22.01 13.44
C PRO A 43 23.39 21.95 12.70
N GLY A 44 23.34 21.71 11.39
CA GLY A 44 24.53 21.60 10.53
C GLY A 44 24.68 20.25 9.80
N GLU A 45 23.88 19.25 10.18
CA GLU A 45 23.83 17.95 9.50
C GLU A 45 22.99 17.99 8.20
N THR A 46 23.39 18.84 7.26
CA THR A 46 22.63 19.16 6.05
C THR A 46 22.45 17.97 5.11
N GLU A 47 23.51 17.16 4.90
CA GLU A 47 23.45 16.00 4.00
C GLU A 47 22.60 14.83 4.55
N PRO A 48 22.77 14.38 5.82
CA PRO A 48 21.86 13.41 6.42
C PRO A 48 20.40 13.88 6.43
N ARG A 49 20.17 15.16 6.77
CA ARG A 49 18.82 15.76 6.75
C ARG A 49 18.18 15.65 5.38
N ARG A 50 18.89 16.07 4.34
CA ARG A 50 18.40 16.00 2.96
C ARG A 50 18.07 14.57 2.55
N SER A 51 18.94 13.61 2.90
CA SER A 51 18.71 12.20 2.59
C SER A 51 17.46 11.64 3.27
N TYR A 52 17.25 11.96 4.56
CA TYR A 52 16.05 11.53 5.28
C TYR A 52 14.79 12.23 4.76
N GLU A 53 14.85 13.51 4.39
CA GLU A 53 13.73 14.23 3.77
C GLU A 53 13.32 13.61 2.42
N ASP A 54 14.30 13.22 1.60
CA ASP A 54 14.05 12.55 0.31
C ASP A 54 13.42 11.16 0.52
N MET A 55 13.94 10.38 1.48
CA MET A 55 13.34 9.10 1.85
C MET A 55 11.91 9.28 2.36
N LEU A 56 11.67 10.28 3.21
CA LEU A 56 10.35 10.56 3.78
C LEU A 56 9.34 10.96 2.71
N ARG A 57 9.76 11.74 1.72
CA ARG A 57 8.95 12.04 0.53
C ARG A 57 8.55 10.77 -0.21
N SER A 58 9.50 9.88 -0.50
CA SER A 58 9.22 8.62 -1.21
C SER A 58 8.23 7.72 -0.44
N ARG A 59 8.32 7.69 0.89
CA ARG A 59 7.43 6.90 1.74
C ARG A 59 6.01 7.49 1.79
N HIS A 60 5.88 8.81 1.81
CA HIS A 60 4.57 9.46 1.69
C HIS A 60 3.91 9.21 0.33
N GLU A 61 4.65 9.32 -0.77
CA GLU A 61 4.13 9.03 -2.12
C GLU A 61 3.63 7.58 -2.23
N MET A 62 4.39 6.64 -1.65
CA MET A 62 4.01 5.23 -1.60
C MET A 62 2.78 5.00 -0.73
N LEU A 63 2.70 5.63 0.44
CA LEU A 63 1.56 5.55 1.34
C LEU A 63 0.28 6.04 0.66
N VAL A 64 0.34 7.21 0.00
CA VAL A 64 -0.79 7.75 -0.76
C VAL A 64 -1.24 6.78 -1.85
N SER A 65 -0.29 6.16 -2.56
CA SER A 65 -0.60 5.18 -3.61
C SER A 65 -1.31 3.94 -3.06
N LEU A 66 -0.88 3.41 -1.91
CA LEU A 66 -1.52 2.27 -1.25
C LEU A 66 -2.90 2.63 -0.68
N GLU A 67 -3.06 3.81 -0.08
CA GLU A 67 -4.35 4.28 0.43
C GLU A 67 -5.36 4.47 -0.71
N GLN A 68 -4.93 4.97 -1.86
CA GLN A 68 -5.77 5.03 -3.07
C GLN A 68 -6.15 3.63 -3.58
N GLN A 69 -5.22 2.67 -3.54
CA GLN A 69 -5.52 1.29 -3.91
C GLN A 69 -6.55 0.67 -2.97
N ARG A 70 -6.42 0.92 -1.67
CA ARG A 70 -7.38 0.48 -0.64
C ARG A 70 -8.77 1.06 -0.92
N ALA A 71 -8.85 2.36 -1.17
CA ALA A 71 -10.11 3.03 -1.51
C ALA A 71 -10.77 2.42 -2.76
N ARG A 72 -9.99 2.10 -3.80
CA ARG A 72 -10.49 1.42 -5.01
C ARG A 72 -10.99 0.01 -4.74
N LEU A 73 -10.32 -0.76 -3.88
CA LEU A 73 -10.78 -2.10 -3.51
C LEU A 73 -12.07 -2.06 -2.68
N LEU A 74 -12.19 -1.11 -1.75
CA LEU A 74 -13.39 -0.91 -0.96
C LEU A 74 -14.59 -0.50 -1.81
N SER A 75 -14.41 0.38 -2.81
CA SER A 75 -15.50 0.80 -3.70
C SER A 75 -15.97 -0.32 -4.63
N GLN A 76 -15.08 -1.23 -5.04
CA GLN A 76 -15.42 -2.41 -5.86
C GLN A 76 -16.19 -3.50 -5.09
N HIS A 77 -16.14 -3.51 -3.75
CA HIS A 77 -16.84 -4.49 -2.91
C HIS A 77 -18.22 -4.02 -2.43
N SER A 78 -18.82 -2.98 -3.03
CA SER A 78 -20.23 -2.65 -2.76
C SER A 78 -21.12 -3.72 -3.42
N PRO A 79 -21.80 -4.60 -2.65
CA PRO A 79 -22.71 -5.56 -3.25
C PRO A 79 -23.86 -4.76 -3.86
N GLN A 80 -24.02 -4.87 -5.17
CA GLN A 80 -25.16 -4.37 -5.89
C GLN A 80 -26.41 -5.10 -5.37
N GLN A 81 -27.10 -4.51 -4.39
CA GLN A 81 -28.44 -4.90 -3.98
C GLN A 81 -29.40 -4.57 -5.13
N ASN A 82 -29.40 -5.38 -6.18
CA ASN A 82 -30.49 -5.38 -7.15
C ASN A 82 -31.58 -6.30 -6.61
N GLU A 83 -32.42 -5.72 -5.75
CA GLU A 83 -33.75 -6.20 -5.45
C GLU A 83 -34.49 -6.43 -6.77
N THR A 84 -34.94 -7.65 -7.01
CA THR A 84 -35.84 -7.98 -8.11
C THR A 84 -37.24 -7.52 -7.69
N PRO A 85 -37.89 -6.54 -8.35
CA PRO A 85 -39.32 -6.39 -8.20
C PRO A 85 -39.96 -7.51 -9.03
N ARG A 86 -40.47 -8.54 -8.35
CA ARG A 86 -41.47 -9.43 -8.93
C ARG A 86 -42.77 -8.62 -9.04
N SER A 87 -43.19 -8.34 -10.27
CA SER A 87 -44.58 -8.03 -10.63
C SER A 87 -44.91 -8.73 -11.94
#